data_AF-A0A6X8E2L4-F1
#
_entry.id   AF-A0A6X8E2L4-F1
#
_cell.length_a   1.000
_cell.length_b   1.000
_cell.length_c   1.000
_cell.angle_alpha   90.00
_cell.angle_beta   90.00
_cell.angle_gamma   90.00
#
_symmetry.space_group_name_H-M   'P 1'
#
loop_
_entity.id
_entity.type
_entity.pdbx_description
1 polymer ?
#
loop_
_entity_poly.entity_id
_entity_poly.type
_entity_poly.pdbx_seq_one_letter_code
_entity_poly.pdbx_strand_id
1 'polypeptide(L)'
;MDESRKQFEEWFKNKYHVSSDVMKIMHIKVEIAWESWQASRAAIEINLQKPKRGPLYGDYHIGYDSGAESQYESDVEAIRAAGIKVKE
;
A
#
# COMPACT_ATOMS: atom_id res chain seq x y z
N MET A 1 -8.06 2.36 -4.35
CA MET A 1 -7.65 1.55 -5.53
C MET A 1 -7.55 2.42 -6.78
N ASP A 2 -8.50 3.34 -7.00
CA ASP A 2 -8.52 4.26 -8.15
C ASP A 2 -7.26 5.13 -8.29
N GLU A 3 -6.72 5.64 -7.18
CA GLU A 3 -5.54 6.53 -7.24
C GLU A 3 -4.27 5.77 -7.70
N SER A 4 -4.10 4.52 -7.26
CA SER A 4 -3.01 3.66 -7.72
C SER A 4 -3.13 3.32 -9.21
N ARG A 5 -4.36 3.11 -9.70
CA ARG A 5 -4.60 2.85 -11.13
C ARG A 5 -4.27 4.08 -11.97
N LYS A 6 -4.68 5.29 -11.54
CA LYS A 6 -4.33 6.54 -12.23
C LYS A 6 -2.82 6.75 -12.32
N GLN A 7 -2.10 6.56 -11.21
CA GLN A 7 -0.65 6.69 -11.18
C GLN A 7 0.04 5.69 -12.13
N PHE A 8 -0.45 4.44 -12.17
CA PHE A 8 0.04 3.44 -13.13
C PHE A 8 -0.22 3.84 -14.58
N GLU A 9 -1.43 4.30 -14.90
CA GLU A 9 -1.77 4.72 -16.27
C GLU A 9 -0.95 5.92 -16.71
N GLU A 10 -0.72 6.90 -15.82
CA GLU A 10 0.15 8.04 -16.08
C GLU A 10 1.60 7.60 -16.31
N TRP A 11 2.12 6.71 -15.46
CA TRP A 11 3.45 6.11 -15.66
C TRP A 11 3.54 5.41 -17.02
N PHE A 12 2.53 4.61 -17.41
CA PHE A 12 2.54 3.88 -18.67
C PHE A 12 2.57 4.83 -19.86
N LYS A 13 1.75 5.90 -19.85
CA LYS A 13 1.76 6.95 -20.88
C LYS A 13 3.14 7.58 -21.01
N ASN A 14 3.72 7.97 -19.88
CA ASN A 14 5.02 8.65 -19.84
C ASN A 14 6.15 7.73 -20.31
N LYS A 15 6.13 6.46 -19.91
CA LYS A 15 7.19 5.49 -20.24
C LYS A 15 7.22 5.12 -21.72
N TYR A 16 6.05 4.96 -22.34
CA TYR A 16 5.93 4.53 -23.73
C TYR A 16 5.61 5.67 -24.70
N HIS A 17 5.50 6.91 -24.20
CA HIS A 17 5.12 8.10 -24.97
C HIS A 17 3.84 7.92 -25.80
N VAL A 18 2.82 7.31 -25.18
CA VAL A 18 1.54 6.99 -25.83
C VAL A 18 0.40 7.87 -25.30
N SER A 19 -0.57 8.16 -26.18
CA SER A 19 -1.82 8.80 -25.77
C SER A 19 -2.77 7.82 -25.08
N SER A 20 -3.79 8.35 -24.41
CA SER A 20 -4.87 7.53 -23.82
C SER A 20 -5.57 6.64 -24.85
N ASP A 21 -5.72 7.10 -26.10
CA ASP A 21 -6.40 6.32 -27.13
C ASP A 21 -5.53 5.18 -27.65
N VAL A 22 -4.22 5.40 -27.78
CA VAL A 22 -3.27 4.32 -28.09
C VAL A 22 -3.24 3.28 -26.96
N MET A 23 -3.32 3.69 -25.70
CA MET A 23 -3.43 2.75 -24.58
C MET A 23 -4.68 1.88 -24.65
N LYS A 24 -5.83 2.43 -25.07
CA LYS A 24 -7.06 1.63 -25.26
C LYS A 24 -6.88 0.56 -26.34
N ILE A 25 -6.16 0.87 -27.42
CA ILE A 25 -5.81 -0.12 -28.46
C ILE A 25 -4.85 -1.18 -27.88
N MET A 26 -3.92 -0.76 -27.01
CA MET A 26 -2.97 -1.64 -26.32
C MET A 26 -3.52 -2.30 -25.05
N HIS A 27 -4.85 -2.35 -24.86
CA HIS A 27 -5.48 -2.70 -23.59
C HIS A 27 -4.89 -3.97 -22.93
N ILE A 28 -4.68 -5.04 -23.70
CA ILE A 28 -4.09 -6.29 -23.18
C ILE A 28 -2.70 -6.06 -22.55
N LYS A 29 -1.84 -5.24 -23.17
CA LYS A 29 -0.51 -4.92 -22.61
C LYS A 29 -0.61 -4.09 -21.34
N VAL A 30 -1.55 -3.15 -21.30
CA VAL A 30 -1.81 -2.31 -20.13
C VAL A 30 -2.28 -3.16 -18.96
N GLU A 31 -3.23 -4.07 -19.19
CA GLU A 31 -3.74 -4.94 -18.13
C GLU A 31 -2.71 -5.97 -17.65
N ILE A 32 -1.95 -6.61 -18.55
CA ILE A 32 -0.88 -7.53 -18.13
C ILE A 32 0.16 -6.82 -17.26
N ALA A 33 0.55 -5.60 -17.64
CA ALA A 33 1.49 -4.82 -16.84
C ALA A 33 0.90 -4.41 -15.48
N TRP A 34 -0.39 -4.08 -15.43
CA TRP A 34 -1.11 -3.76 -14.20
C TRP A 34 -1.21 -4.97 -13.28
N GLU A 35 -1.65 -6.12 -13.79
CA GLU A 35 -1.75 -7.37 -13.04
C GLU A 35 -0.38 -7.81 -12.51
N SER A 36 0.66 -7.70 -13.33
CA SER A 36 2.05 -8.00 -12.93
C SER A 36 2.51 -7.08 -11.79
N TRP A 37 2.15 -5.80 -11.85
CA TRP A 37 2.46 -4.82 -10.80
C TRP A 37 1.72 -5.14 -9.50
N GLN A 38 0.43 -5.46 -9.57
CA GLN A 38 -0.36 -5.88 -8.40
C GLN A 38 0.18 -7.16 -7.77
N ALA A 39 0.47 -8.18 -8.59
CA ALA A 39 1.02 -9.45 -8.14
C ALA A 39 2.38 -9.28 -7.45
N SER A 40 3.27 -8.46 -8.03
CA SER A 40 4.58 -8.17 -7.45
C SER A 40 4.46 -7.57 -6.05
N ARG A 41 3.48 -6.68 -5.83
CA ARG A 41 3.30 -6.04 -4.53
C ARG A 41 2.58 -6.92 -3.53
N ALA A 42 1.63 -7.73 -3.96
CA ALA A 42 0.98 -8.74 -3.13
C ALA A 42 1.95 -9.85 -2.66
N ALA A 43 3.09 -10.01 -3.34
CA ALA A 43 4.18 -10.90 -2.93
C ALA A 43 5.13 -10.28 -1.89
N ILE A 44 5.13 -8.96 -1.72
CA ILE A 44 5.92 -8.28 -0.69
C ILE A 44 5.22 -8.48 0.66
N GLU A 45 6.01 -8.90 1.64
CA GLU A 45 5.55 -9.14 3.00
C GLU A 45 6.46 -8.40 3.99
N ILE A 46 5.87 -7.46 4.74
CA ILE A 46 6.58 -6.61 5.69
C ILE A 46 6.35 -7.14 7.10
N ASN A 47 7.43 -7.23 7.89
CA ASN A 47 7.35 -7.44 9.33
C ASN A 47 7.28 -6.06 10.02
N LEU A 48 6.06 -5.60 10.30
CA LEU A 48 5.85 -4.34 11.01
C LEU A 48 5.94 -4.59 12.51
N GLN A 49 6.84 -3.88 13.18
CA GLN A 49 7.03 -4.03 14.63
C GLN A 49 5.82 -3.47 15.38
N LYS A 50 5.20 -4.31 16.22
CA LYS A 50 4.17 -3.85 17.16
C LYS A 50 4.81 -2.93 18.20
N PRO A 51 4.10 -1.87 18.61
CA PRO A 51 4.59 -0.99 19.66
C PRO A 51 4.85 -1.78 20.93
N LYS A 52 5.94 -1.48 21.62
CA LYS A 52 6.21 -2.05 22.93
C LYS A 52 5.37 -1.29 23.95
N ARG A 53 4.71 -2.02 24.85
CA ARG A 53 4.04 -1.40 26.00
C ARG A 53 5.04 -0.59 26.80
N GLY A 54 4.67 0.64 27.11
CA GLY A 54 5.55 1.57 27.83
C GLY A 54 5.81 1.11 29.26
N PRO A 55 6.96 1.47 29.88
CA PRO A 55 7.22 1.21 31.29
C PRO A 55 6.48 2.17 32.23
N LEU A 56 5.48 2.91 31.71
CA LEU A 56 4.81 3.97 32.44
C LEU A 56 3.88 3.37 33.51
N TYR A 57 3.77 4.02 34.66
CA TYR A 57 2.94 3.58 35.78
C TYR A 57 1.64 4.40 35.85
N GLY A 58 0.53 3.77 36.26
CA GLY A 58 -0.77 4.43 36.44
C GLY A 58 -1.37 4.95 35.11
N ASP A 59 -2.52 5.61 35.12
CA ASP A 59 -3.36 5.88 33.94
C ASP A 59 -2.66 6.47 32.69
N TYR A 60 -1.46 7.07 32.83
CA TYR A 60 -0.60 7.47 31.72
C TYR A 60 -0.17 6.32 30.78
N HIS A 61 -0.04 5.07 31.26
CA HIS A 61 0.28 3.93 30.41
C HIS A 61 -0.86 3.56 29.46
N ILE A 62 -2.11 3.70 29.92
CA ILE A 62 -3.31 3.36 29.15
C ILE A 62 -3.43 4.26 27.92
N GLY A 63 -3.21 5.57 28.09
CA GLY A 63 -3.25 6.55 26.99
C GLY A 63 -2.10 6.37 25.99
N TYR A 64 -0.89 6.08 26.48
CA TYR A 64 0.28 5.86 25.61
C TYR A 64 0.15 4.56 24.81
N ASP A 65 -0.21 3.45 25.47
CA ASP A 65 -0.35 2.14 24.82
C ASP A 65 -1.50 2.15 23.79
N SER A 66 -2.65 2.75 24.12
CA SER A 66 -3.78 2.87 23.18
C SER A 66 -3.46 3.78 21.97
N GLY A 67 -2.74 4.88 22.19
CA GLY A 67 -2.26 5.74 21.10
C GLY A 67 -1.28 5.00 20.18
N ALA A 68 -0.34 4.24 20.76
CA ALA A 68 0.62 3.47 19.98
C ALA A 68 -0.02 2.32 19.21
N GLU A 69 -0.98 1.60 19.81
CA GLU A 69 -1.75 0.54 19.15
C GLU A 69 -2.61 1.10 18.00
N SER A 70 -3.28 2.24 18.20
CA SER A 70 -4.08 2.86 17.13
C SER A 70 -3.22 3.36 15.95
N GLN A 71 -2.02 3.88 16.22
CA GLN A 71 -1.07 4.22 15.15
C GLN A 71 -0.62 2.97 14.38
N TYR A 72 -0.31 1.88 15.08
CA TYR A 72 0.08 0.61 14.43
C TYR A 72 -1.01 0.10 13.49
N GLU A 73 -2.27 0.06 13.95
CA GLU A 73 -3.39 -0.37 13.09
C GLU A 73 -3.56 0.53 11.86
N SER A 74 -3.45 1.86 12.04
CA SER A 74 -3.47 2.82 10.92
C SER A 74 -2.36 2.57 9.90
N ASP A 75 -1.14 2.28 10.37
CA ASP A 75 0.00 1.95 9.50
C ASP A 75 -0.23 0.63 8.75
N VAL A 76 -0.76 -0.39 9.44
CA VAL A 76 -1.14 -1.68 8.83
C VAL A 76 -2.18 -1.47 7.72
N GLU A 77 -3.22 -0.69 7.99
CA GLU A 77 -4.27 -0.36 7.02
C GLU A 77 -3.68 0.38 5.81
N ALA A 78 -2.82 1.38 6.04
CA ALA A 78 -2.16 2.13 4.97
C ALA A 78 -1.28 1.23 4.09
N ILE A 79 -0.53 0.30 4.69
CA ILE A 79 0.31 -0.67 3.94
C ILE A 79 -0.55 -1.65 3.14
N ARG A 80 -1.66 -2.12 3.71
CA ARG A 80 -2.61 -3.01 3.03
C ARG A 80 -3.36 -2.31 1.91
N ALA A 81 -3.80 -1.07 2.11
CA ALA A 81 -4.35 -0.20 1.06
C ALA A 81 -3.32 0.12 -0.02
N ALA A 82 -2.06 0.18 0.41
CA ALA A 82 -0.86 0.02 -0.39
C ALA A 82 -1.05 -1.07 -1.44
N GLY A 83 -1.50 -2.26 -1.07
CA GLY A 83 -1.47 -3.51 -1.82
C GLY A 83 -0.30 -4.42 -1.42
N ILE A 84 0.26 -4.20 -0.22
CA ILE A 84 1.38 -4.94 0.37
C ILE A 84 0.87 -5.72 1.59
N LYS A 85 1.45 -6.89 1.88
CA LYS A 85 1.08 -7.68 3.06
C LYS A 85 1.89 -7.27 4.29
N VAL A 86 1.23 -7.29 5.45
CA VAL A 86 1.89 -7.17 6.76
C VAL A 86 1.75 -8.52 7.46
N LYS A 87 2.85 -9.04 8.01
CA LYS A 87 2.85 -10.26 8.84
C LYS A 87 1.97 -10.05 10.07
N GLU A 88 1.20 -11.07 10.42
CA GLU A 88 0.37 -11.09 11.65
C GLU A 88 1.20 -11.14 12.93
#